data_AF-A0A1J5R0V8-F1
#
_entry.id   AF-A0A1J5R0V8-F1
#
_cell.length_a   1.000
_cell.length_b   1.000
_cell.length_c   1.000
_cell.angle_alpha   90.00
_cell.angle_beta   90.00
_cell.angle_gamma   90.00
#
_symmetry.space_group_name_H-M   'P 1'
#
loop_
_entity.id
_entity.type
_entity.pdbx_description
1 polymer ?
#
loop_
_entity_poly.entity_id
_entity_poly.type
_entity_poly.pdbx_seq_one_letter_code
_entity_poly.pdbx_strand_id
1 'polypeptide(L)'
;MKTRHLQPGFSLIEVLIALVVIAIGLLGIAGMQALAISNTSTARQRSLAAIQAASMGSMMRANRGYWEAASSIDVTAAGSSSGTSWTTTSLSGSLSGQGTDCSAFACTPIEMAAYDLQSWGWYIAQQLPKGVGRVQCAAGAPVSCQVSVSWAEKTVALNAAAGSSATQTYTLVVQP
;
A
#
# COMPACT_ATOMS: atom_id res chain seq x y z
N MET A 1 77.43 -4.97 -7.88
CA MET A 1 76.72 -4.85 -9.17
C MET A 1 75.22 -4.76 -8.90
N LYS A 2 74.55 -3.69 -9.33
CA LYS A 2 73.11 -3.48 -9.09
C LYS A 2 72.37 -3.82 -10.39
N THR A 3 71.71 -4.97 -10.43
CA THR A 3 70.93 -5.41 -11.58
C THR A 3 69.67 -4.54 -11.68
N ARG A 4 69.47 -3.86 -12.81
CA ARG A 4 68.23 -3.11 -13.08
C ARG A 4 67.17 -4.11 -13.53
N HIS A 5 66.14 -4.29 -12.71
CA HIS A 5 64.93 -5.00 -13.12
C HIS A 5 64.19 -4.14 -14.16
N LEU A 6 64.03 -4.65 -15.37
CA LEU A 6 63.08 -4.11 -16.35
C LEU A 6 61.67 -4.41 -15.81
N GLN A 7 60.91 -3.37 -15.52
CA GLN A 7 59.50 -3.50 -15.18
C GLN A 7 58.74 -3.93 -16.44
N PRO A 8 58.03 -5.07 -16.46
CA PRO A 8 57.15 -5.38 -17.57
C PRO A 8 56.05 -4.32 -17.62
N GLY A 9 55.95 -3.59 -18.74
CA GLY A 9 54.86 -2.66 -18.98
C GLY A 9 53.55 -3.42 -19.20
N PHE A 10 52.44 -2.87 -18.74
CA PHE A 10 51.10 -3.44 -18.92
C PHE A 10 50.80 -3.67 -20.40
N SER A 11 50.26 -4.85 -20.73
CA SER A 11 49.81 -5.17 -22.09
C SER A 11 48.42 -4.59 -22.34
N LEU A 12 48.15 -4.09 -23.55
CA LEU A 12 46.85 -3.53 -23.94
C LEU A 12 45.69 -4.55 -23.77
N ILE A 13 46.00 -5.85 -23.88
CA ILE A 13 45.05 -6.95 -23.63
C ILE A 13 44.62 -7.03 -22.15
N GLU A 14 45.53 -6.72 -21.22
CA GLU A 14 45.28 -6.82 -19.77
C GLU A 14 44.31 -5.73 -19.31
N VAL A 15 44.48 -4.51 -19.83
CA VAL A 15 43.55 -3.39 -19.60
C VAL A 15 42.17 -3.71 -20.19
N LEU A 16 42.12 -4.32 -21.38
CA LEU A 16 40.86 -4.66 -22.04
C LEU A 16 40.08 -5.74 -21.25
N ILE A 17 40.78 -6.75 -20.73
CA ILE A 17 40.19 -7.76 -19.85
C ILE A 17 39.70 -7.12 -18.54
N ALA A 18 40.50 -6.24 -17.93
CA ALA A 18 40.09 -5.53 -16.71
C ALA A 18 38.81 -4.72 -16.91
N LEU A 19 38.69 -3.99 -18.03
CA LEU A 19 37.49 -3.24 -18.39
C LEU A 19 36.26 -4.16 -18.57
N VAL A 20 36.42 -5.32 -19.21
CA VAL A 20 35.34 -6.30 -19.37
C VAL A 20 34.87 -6.83 -18.01
N VAL A 21 35.79 -7.20 -17.13
CA VAL A 21 35.46 -7.70 -15.78
C VAL A 21 34.73 -6.62 -14.97
N ILE A 22 35.21 -5.37 -15.01
CA ILE A 22 34.56 -4.24 -14.35
C ILE A 22 33.16 -4.00 -14.92
N ALA A 23 32.99 -4.05 -16.24
CA ALA A 23 31.70 -3.87 -16.89
C ALA A 23 30.67 -4.92 -16.43
N ILE A 24 31.07 -6.19 -16.36
CA ILE A 24 30.22 -7.28 -15.84
C ILE A 24 29.87 -7.04 -14.37
N GLY A 25 30.85 -6.63 -13.55
CA GLY A 25 30.64 -6.30 -12.14
C GLY A 25 29.62 -5.15 -11.95
N LEU A 26 29.73 -4.09 -12.74
CA LEU A 26 28.81 -2.95 -12.70
C LEU A 26 27.39 -3.32 -13.14
N LEU A 27 27.24 -4.19 -14.15
CA LEU A 27 25.93 -4.72 -14.56
C LEU A 27 25.29 -5.55 -13.43
N GLY A 28 26.08 -6.35 -12.71
CA GLY A 28 25.61 -7.08 -11.54
C GLY A 28 25.07 -6.15 -10.44
N ILE A 29 25.81 -5.08 -10.13
CA ILE A 29 25.40 -4.07 -9.14
C ILE A 29 24.13 -3.35 -9.58
N ALA A 30 24.03 -2.94 -10.85
CA ALA A 30 22.86 -2.27 -11.39
C ALA A 30 21.59 -3.15 -11.27
N GLY A 31 21.70 -4.44 -11.57
CA GLY A 31 20.62 -5.41 -11.39
C GLY A 31 20.17 -5.53 -9.94
N MET A 32 21.10 -5.59 -8.99
CA MET A 32 20.78 -5.61 -7.56
C MET A 32 20.11 -4.31 -7.09
N GLN A 33 20.57 -3.15 -7.57
CA GLN A 33 19.94 -1.85 -7.23
C GLN A 33 18.49 -1.78 -7.74
N ALA A 34 18.24 -2.21 -8.98
CA ALA A 34 16.89 -2.23 -9.54
C ALA A 34 15.95 -3.12 -8.72
N LEU A 35 16.42 -4.30 -8.30
CA LEU A 35 15.65 -5.21 -7.44
C LEU A 35 15.38 -4.58 -6.07
N ALA A 36 16.39 -3.93 -5.46
CA ALA A 36 16.25 -3.26 -4.17
C ALA A 36 15.20 -2.13 -4.20
N ILE A 37 15.19 -1.32 -5.27
CA ILE A 37 14.18 -0.26 -5.46
C ILE A 37 12.78 -0.87 -5.57
N SER A 38 12.62 -1.95 -6.35
CA SER A 38 11.34 -2.64 -6.48
C SER A 38 10.84 -3.16 -5.13
N ASN A 39 11.70 -3.88 -4.40
CA ASN A 39 11.35 -4.44 -3.09
C ASN A 39 10.99 -3.35 -2.07
N THR A 40 11.70 -2.22 -2.10
CA THR A 40 11.41 -1.07 -1.24
C THR A 40 10.04 -0.46 -1.54
N SER A 41 9.69 -0.33 -2.83
CA SER A 41 8.37 0.15 -3.27
C SER A 41 7.24 -0.76 -2.79
N THR A 42 7.40 -2.08 -2.95
CA THR A 42 6.44 -3.08 -2.47
C THR A 42 6.28 -3.05 -0.94
N ALA A 43 7.39 -3.00 -0.20
CA ALA A 43 7.34 -2.91 1.26
C ALA A 43 6.65 -1.62 1.74
N ARG A 44 6.85 -0.49 1.03
CA ARG A 44 6.17 0.77 1.30
C ARG A 44 4.65 0.64 1.12
N GLN A 45 4.18 0.03 0.03
CA GLN A 45 2.74 -0.18 -0.20
C GLN A 45 2.09 -1.01 0.90
N ARG A 46 2.71 -2.12 1.30
CA ARG A 46 2.25 -2.97 2.42
C ARG A 46 2.17 -2.20 3.74
N SER A 47 3.18 -1.36 4.01
CA SER A 47 3.22 -0.53 5.21
C SER A 47 2.09 0.51 5.22
N LEU A 48 1.84 1.15 4.07
CA LEU A 48 0.73 2.11 3.93
C LEU A 48 -0.63 1.42 4.11
N ALA A 49 -0.84 0.23 3.55
CA ALA A 49 -2.07 -0.53 3.76
C ALA A 49 -2.30 -0.87 5.24
N ALA A 50 -1.26 -1.25 5.97
CA ALA A 50 -1.34 -1.51 7.41
C ALA A 50 -1.68 -0.24 8.21
N ILE A 51 -1.05 0.90 7.88
CA ILE A 51 -1.36 2.19 8.50
C ILE A 51 -2.82 2.59 8.24
N GLN A 52 -3.31 2.40 7.02
CA GLN A 52 -4.70 2.70 6.66
C GLN A 52 -5.70 1.79 7.38
N ALA A 53 -5.39 0.51 7.58
CA ALA A 53 -6.25 -0.36 8.39
C ALA A 53 -6.26 0.07 9.87
N ALA A 54 -5.10 0.46 10.42
CA ALA A 54 -4.99 0.94 11.80
C ALA A 54 -5.68 2.30 12.02
N SER A 55 -5.65 3.20 11.02
CA SER A 55 -6.34 4.50 11.09
C SER A 55 -7.85 4.30 11.13
N MET A 56 -8.40 3.42 10.28
CA MET A 56 -9.82 3.06 10.33
C MET A 56 -10.18 2.43 11.68
N GLY A 57 -9.37 1.52 12.20
CA GLY A 57 -9.61 0.97 13.55
C GLY A 57 -9.62 2.02 14.66
N SER A 58 -8.85 3.10 14.49
CA SER A 58 -8.86 4.22 15.44
C SER A 58 -10.11 5.10 15.30
N MET A 59 -10.56 5.35 14.06
CA MET A 59 -11.84 6.03 13.78
C MET A 59 -13.03 5.24 14.35
N MET A 60 -12.99 3.91 14.26
CA MET A 60 -14.02 3.05 14.86
C MET A 60 -14.12 3.22 16.38
N ARG A 61 -12.98 3.27 17.08
CA ARG A 61 -12.93 3.52 18.53
C ARG A 61 -13.38 4.93 18.89
N ALA A 62 -13.13 5.92 18.03
CA ALA A 62 -13.59 7.29 18.25
C ALA A 62 -15.12 7.41 18.16
N ASN A 63 -15.74 6.64 17.26
CA ASN A 63 -17.20 6.59 17.06
C ASN A 63 -17.81 5.28 17.58
N ARG A 64 -17.38 4.86 18.77
CA ARG A 64 -17.74 3.56 19.38
C ARG A 64 -19.25 3.34 19.48
N GLY A 65 -20.02 4.40 19.75
CA GLY A 65 -21.49 4.32 19.88
C GLY A 65 -22.21 3.79 18.63
N TYR A 66 -21.70 4.08 17.43
CA TYR A 66 -22.23 3.49 16.20
C TYR A 66 -21.72 2.05 16.02
N TRP A 67 -20.41 1.84 16.17
CA TRP A 67 -19.76 0.57 15.82
C TRP A 67 -20.07 -0.59 16.79
N GLU A 68 -20.38 -0.30 18.05
CA GLU A 68 -20.85 -1.32 19.01
C GLU A 68 -22.33 -1.63 18.89
N ALA A 69 -23.14 -0.67 18.45
CA ALA A 69 -24.58 -0.86 18.28
C ALA A 69 -24.93 -1.59 16.96
N ALA A 70 -23.98 -1.67 16.03
CA ALA A 70 -24.21 -2.24 14.72
C ALA A 70 -24.19 -3.78 14.74
N SER A 71 -25.31 -4.40 14.37
CA SER A 71 -25.48 -5.85 14.38
C SER A 71 -24.80 -6.55 13.20
N SER A 72 -24.76 -5.93 12.02
CA SER A 72 -24.07 -6.49 10.86
C SER A 72 -23.72 -5.38 9.89
N ILE A 73 -22.43 -5.11 9.74
CA ILE A 73 -21.91 -4.12 8.81
C ILE A 73 -21.10 -4.84 7.76
N ASP A 74 -21.36 -4.55 6.50
CA ASP A 74 -20.49 -4.90 5.38
C ASP A 74 -20.47 -3.70 4.44
N VAL A 75 -19.39 -2.94 4.50
CA VAL A 75 -19.23 -1.71 3.74
C VAL A 75 -17.91 -1.71 3.01
N THR A 76 -17.95 -1.38 1.73
CA THR A 76 -16.78 -1.20 0.88
C THR A 76 -16.66 0.28 0.52
N ALA A 77 -15.49 0.85 0.78
CA ALA A 77 -15.12 2.21 0.40
C ALA A 77 -14.14 2.16 -0.78
N ALA A 78 -14.55 2.69 -1.92
CA ALA A 78 -13.76 2.72 -3.15
C ALA A 78 -13.66 4.15 -3.68
N GLY A 79 -12.44 4.69 -3.68
CA GLY A 79 -12.14 6.00 -4.28
C GLY A 79 -11.70 5.86 -5.74
N SER A 80 -11.93 6.90 -6.55
CA SER A 80 -11.31 7.00 -7.87
C SER A 80 -9.92 7.63 -7.78
N SER A 81 -8.92 7.02 -8.43
CA SER A 81 -7.54 7.56 -8.45
C SER A 81 -7.42 8.88 -9.23
N SER A 82 -8.43 9.25 -10.01
CA SER A 82 -8.55 10.51 -10.74
C SER A 82 -9.32 11.59 -9.98
N GLY A 83 -9.92 11.26 -8.84
CA GLY A 83 -10.71 12.20 -8.03
C GLY A 83 -9.83 12.98 -7.04
N THR A 84 -9.97 14.30 -7.03
CA THR A 84 -9.26 15.17 -6.07
C THR A 84 -10.06 15.43 -4.78
N SER A 85 -11.28 14.91 -4.68
CA SER A 85 -12.19 15.15 -3.55
C SER A 85 -12.71 13.85 -2.92
N TRP A 86 -12.89 13.84 -1.61
CA TRP A 86 -13.44 12.70 -0.86
C TRP A 86 -14.85 12.30 -1.34
N THR A 87 -15.64 13.27 -1.84
CA THR A 87 -16.97 13.07 -2.43
C THR A 87 -16.98 12.21 -3.69
N THR A 88 -15.82 11.96 -4.30
CA THR A 88 -15.65 11.01 -5.41
C THR A 88 -15.47 9.56 -4.96
N THR A 89 -15.48 9.33 -3.65
CA THR A 89 -15.45 8.00 -3.04
C THR A 89 -16.87 7.47 -2.91
N SER A 90 -17.12 6.29 -3.44
CA SER A 90 -18.40 5.61 -3.24
C SER A 90 -18.33 4.62 -2.08
N LEU A 91 -19.41 4.58 -1.30
CA LEU A 91 -19.67 3.50 -0.35
C LEU A 91 -20.65 2.53 -0.98
N SER A 92 -20.36 1.24 -0.88
CA SER A 92 -21.26 0.15 -1.28
C SER A 92 -21.53 -0.75 -0.07
N GLY A 93 -22.79 -1.19 0.07
CA GLY A 93 -23.23 -2.02 1.20
C GLY A 93 -23.85 -1.19 2.33
N SER A 94 -23.60 -1.61 3.57
CA SER A 94 -23.99 -0.87 4.76
C SER A 94 -23.45 0.57 4.68
N LEU A 95 -24.21 1.56 5.14
CA LEU A 95 -23.88 3.00 5.04
C LEU A 95 -23.86 3.62 3.62
N SER A 96 -24.26 2.89 2.57
CA SER A 96 -24.45 3.52 1.25
C SER A 96 -25.46 4.68 1.34
N GLY A 97 -25.10 5.82 0.75
CA GLY A 97 -25.93 7.04 0.78
C GLY A 97 -26.00 7.78 2.12
N GLN A 98 -25.27 7.33 3.16
CA GLN A 98 -25.23 8.00 4.47
C GLN A 98 -24.15 9.10 4.57
N GLY A 99 -23.50 9.42 3.45
CA GLY A 99 -22.40 10.37 3.40
C GLY A 99 -22.84 11.82 3.58
N THR A 100 -22.23 12.53 4.52
CA THR A 100 -22.38 13.98 4.68
C THR A 100 -21.04 14.60 5.09
N ASP A 101 -20.86 15.91 4.88
CA ASP A 101 -19.62 16.58 5.24
C ASP A 101 -19.58 16.92 6.74
N CYS A 102 -19.02 16.01 7.53
CA CYS A 102 -18.88 16.19 8.97
C CYS A 102 -17.84 17.23 9.39
N SER A 103 -17.12 17.83 8.43
CA SER A 103 -16.25 18.98 8.70
C SER A 103 -17.00 20.31 8.65
N ALA A 104 -18.13 20.35 7.93
CA ALA A 104 -18.94 21.54 7.74
C ALA A 104 -20.26 21.49 8.53
N PHE A 105 -20.79 20.30 8.83
CA PHE A 105 -22.08 20.11 9.50
C PHE A 105 -21.96 19.18 10.70
N ALA A 106 -22.87 19.33 11.67
CA ALA A 106 -22.99 18.40 12.78
C ALA A 106 -23.55 17.06 12.28
N CYS A 107 -22.81 15.98 12.51
CA CYS A 107 -23.18 14.64 12.07
C CYS A 107 -23.76 13.79 13.20
N THR A 108 -24.75 12.96 12.85
CA THR A 108 -25.14 11.82 13.66
C THR A 108 -24.03 10.75 13.67
N PRO A 109 -24.04 9.79 14.62
CA PRO A 109 -23.03 8.73 14.66
C PRO A 109 -22.93 7.89 13.38
N ILE A 110 -24.06 7.64 12.68
CA ILE A 110 -24.05 6.91 11.40
C ILE A 110 -23.43 7.73 10.26
N GLU A 111 -23.75 9.03 10.20
CA GLU A 111 -23.18 9.95 9.21
C GLU A 111 -21.68 10.14 9.42
N MET A 112 -21.24 10.23 10.68
CA MET A 112 -19.82 10.30 11.03
C MET A 112 -19.07 9.05 10.56
N ALA A 113 -19.63 7.85 10.77
CA ALA A 113 -19.02 6.61 10.28
C ALA A 113 -18.96 6.56 8.74
N ALA A 114 -19.99 7.05 8.05
CA ALA A 114 -20.00 7.12 6.59
C ALA A 114 -18.98 8.15 6.05
N TYR A 115 -18.81 9.28 6.73
CA TYR A 115 -17.79 10.28 6.40
C TYR A 115 -16.37 9.71 6.59
N ASP A 116 -16.12 9.06 7.73
CA ASP A 116 -14.84 8.40 8.01
C ASP A 116 -14.49 7.38 6.94
N LEU A 117 -15.45 6.51 6.54
CA LEU A 117 -15.24 5.53 5.48
C LEU A 117 -14.95 6.15 4.11
N GLN A 118 -15.61 7.25 3.75
CA GLN A 118 -15.34 7.92 2.47
C GLN A 118 -14.00 8.63 2.46
N SER A 119 -13.65 9.34 3.54
CA SER A 119 -12.33 9.96 3.67
C SER A 119 -11.23 8.89 3.65
N TRP A 120 -11.44 7.78 4.34
CA TRP A 120 -10.54 6.62 4.35
C TRP A 120 -10.37 6.01 2.95
N GLY A 121 -11.46 5.78 2.22
CA GLY A 121 -11.43 5.28 0.85
C GLY A 121 -10.69 6.22 -0.12
N TRP A 122 -10.83 7.53 0.07
CA TRP A 122 -10.08 8.54 -0.69
C TRP A 122 -8.57 8.45 -0.42
N TYR A 123 -8.15 8.41 0.85
CA TYR A 123 -6.73 8.28 1.20
C TYR A 123 -6.13 6.96 0.69
N ILE A 124 -6.88 5.85 0.75
CA ILE A 124 -6.47 4.57 0.16
C ILE A 124 -6.25 4.72 -1.35
N ALA A 125 -7.20 5.31 -2.07
CA ALA A 125 -7.12 5.46 -3.53
C ALA A 125 -5.95 6.34 -3.98
N GLN A 126 -5.51 7.30 -3.17
CA GLN A 126 -4.34 8.13 -3.46
C GLN A 126 -3.00 7.45 -3.19
N GLN A 127 -2.95 6.58 -2.18
CA GLN A 127 -1.70 6.00 -1.70
C GLN A 127 -1.40 4.62 -2.28
N LEU A 128 -2.46 3.88 -2.63
CA LEU A 128 -2.39 2.49 -3.06
C LEU A 128 -2.97 2.32 -4.47
N PRO A 129 -2.23 1.72 -5.42
CA PRO A 129 -2.75 1.47 -6.76
C PRO A 129 -3.99 0.58 -6.72
N LYS A 130 -5.10 1.05 -7.30
CA LYS A 130 -6.41 0.37 -7.27
C LYS A 130 -6.81 -0.04 -5.84
N GLY A 131 -6.47 0.81 -4.86
CA GLY A 131 -6.74 0.56 -3.45
C GLY A 131 -8.24 0.54 -3.15
N VAL A 132 -8.70 -0.44 -2.37
CA VAL A 132 -10.08 -0.52 -1.87
C VAL A 132 -10.07 -0.89 -0.39
N GLY A 133 -10.86 -0.17 0.39
CA GLY A 133 -11.09 -0.47 1.80
C GLY A 133 -12.41 -1.20 2.01
N ARG A 134 -12.46 -2.17 2.92
CA ARG A 134 -13.70 -2.83 3.31
C ARG A 134 -13.73 -3.15 4.80
N VAL A 135 -14.87 -2.89 5.42
CA VAL A 135 -15.12 -3.15 6.85
C VAL A 135 -16.28 -4.14 6.96
N GLN A 136 -16.05 -5.22 7.69
CA GLN A 136 -17.07 -6.20 8.02
C GLN A 136 -17.17 -6.37 9.53
N CYS A 137 -18.34 -6.11 10.11
CA CYS A 137 -18.60 -6.35 11.52
C CYS A 137 -19.62 -7.49 11.67
N ALA A 138 -19.31 -8.43 12.57
CA ALA A 138 -20.23 -9.48 12.96
C ALA A 138 -20.97 -9.10 14.25
N ALA A 139 -22.25 -9.47 14.34
CA ALA A 139 -23.03 -9.35 15.57
C ALA A 139 -22.32 -10.11 16.69
N GLY A 140 -22.18 -9.48 17.86
CA GLY A 140 -21.57 -10.11 19.02
C GLY A 140 -21.50 -9.18 20.21
N ALA A 141 -21.23 -9.76 21.38
CA ALA A 141 -20.90 -9.04 22.60
C ALA A 141 -19.58 -9.62 23.14
N PRO A 142 -18.42 -9.03 22.83
CA PRO A 142 -18.22 -7.76 22.11
C PRO A 142 -18.35 -7.88 20.57
N VAL A 143 -18.67 -6.76 19.90
CA VAL A 143 -18.66 -6.67 18.43
C VAL A 143 -17.22 -6.77 17.92
N SER A 144 -17.01 -7.55 16.86
CA SER A 144 -15.71 -7.69 16.22
C SER A 144 -15.81 -7.29 14.75
N CYS A 145 -14.95 -6.38 14.33
CA CYS A 145 -14.89 -5.84 12.98
C CYS A 145 -13.58 -6.20 12.29
N GLN A 146 -13.67 -6.77 11.10
CA GLN A 146 -12.54 -6.98 10.20
C GLN A 146 -12.41 -5.78 9.27
N VAL A 147 -11.31 -5.05 9.41
CA VAL A 147 -10.89 -3.99 8.50
C VAL A 147 -9.93 -4.58 7.49
N SER A 148 -10.23 -4.43 6.21
CA SER A 148 -9.42 -4.95 5.10
C SER A 148 -9.07 -3.85 4.12
N VAL A 149 -7.81 -3.81 3.69
CA VAL A 149 -7.32 -2.91 2.65
C VAL A 149 -6.71 -3.78 1.56
N SER A 150 -7.25 -3.69 0.34
CA SER A 150 -6.73 -4.41 -0.83
C SER A 150 -6.14 -3.45 -1.85
N TRP A 151 -5.08 -3.86 -2.54
CA TRP A 151 -4.42 -3.04 -3.57
C TRP A 151 -3.76 -3.91 -4.64
N ALA A 152 -3.53 -3.31 -5.80
CA ALA A 152 -2.76 -3.92 -6.88
C ALA A 152 -1.26 -3.77 -6.61
N GLU A 153 -0.61 -4.87 -6.27
CA GLU A 153 0.83 -4.96 -6.08
C GLU A 153 1.51 -5.37 -7.39
N LYS A 154 2.67 -4.77 -7.69
CA LYS A 154 3.49 -5.18 -8.84
C LYS A 154 4.39 -6.33 -8.42
N THR A 155 4.35 -7.44 -9.15
CA THR A 155 5.31 -8.53 -8.99
C THR A 155 6.39 -8.43 -10.05
N VAL A 156 7.65 -8.46 -9.62
CA VAL A 156 8.82 -8.52 -10.52
C VAL A 156 9.29 -9.96 -10.57
N ALA A 157 8.95 -10.67 -11.65
CA ALA A 157 9.56 -11.94 -11.95
C ALA A 157 10.89 -11.69 -12.66
N LEU A 158 11.99 -12.21 -12.10
CA LEU A 158 13.35 -12.08 -12.65
C LEU A 158 13.46 -12.60 -14.10
N ASN A 159 12.56 -13.48 -14.53
CA ASN A 159 12.61 -14.17 -15.83
C ASN A 159 11.38 -13.95 -16.74
N ALA A 160 10.42 -13.06 -16.39
CA ALA A 160 9.22 -12.85 -17.22
C ALA A 160 9.15 -11.42 -17.77
N ALA A 161 8.92 -11.31 -19.08
CA ALA A 161 8.96 -10.07 -19.85
C ALA A 161 7.78 -9.09 -19.62
N ALA A 162 6.96 -9.28 -18.59
CA ALA A 162 5.95 -8.31 -18.19
C ALA A 162 5.68 -8.41 -16.69
N GLY A 163 5.76 -7.29 -15.97
CA GLY A 163 5.35 -7.24 -14.57
C GLY A 163 3.86 -7.58 -14.46
N SER A 164 3.54 -8.68 -13.78
CA SER A 164 2.15 -9.03 -13.48
C SER A 164 1.68 -8.22 -12.27
N SER A 165 0.40 -7.86 -12.23
CA SER A 165 -0.18 -7.21 -11.05
C SER A 165 -1.06 -8.21 -10.32
N ALA A 166 -0.78 -8.40 -9.03
CA ALA A 166 -1.56 -9.27 -8.16
C ALA A 166 -2.25 -8.42 -7.10
N THR A 167 -3.51 -8.73 -6.80
CA THR A 167 -4.21 -8.09 -5.69
C THR A 167 -3.68 -8.65 -4.38
N GLN A 168 -3.17 -7.79 -3.52
CA GLN A 168 -2.80 -8.11 -2.14
C GLN A 168 -3.84 -7.54 -1.19
N THR A 169 -3.98 -8.14 -0.01
CA THR A 169 -4.91 -7.67 1.03
C THR A 169 -4.24 -7.72 2.39
N TYR A 170 -4.34 -6.63 3.13
CA TYR A 170 -4.00 -6.55 4.55
C TYR A 170 -5.29 -6.55 5.36
N THR A 171 -5.33 -7.32 6.45
CA THR A 171 -6.50 -7.41 7.33
C THR A 171 -6.11 -7.14 8.79
N LEU A 172 -6.98 -6.43 9.49
CA LEU A 172 -6.86 -6.11 10.91
C LEU A 172 -8.21 -6.36 11.58
N VAL A 173 -8.19 -7.09 12.69
CA VAL A 173 -9.38 -7.26 13.53
C VAL A 173 -9.39 -6.16 14.59
N VAL A 174 -10.51 -5.46 14.68
CA VAL A 174 -10.72 -4.35 15.60
C VAL A 174 -11.97 -4.64 16.41
N GLN A 175 -11.83 -4.56 17.72
CA GLN A 175 -12.96 -4.41 18.63
C GLN A 175 -13.10 -2.89 18.88
N PRO A 176 -14.18 -2.25 18.40
CA PRO A 176 -14.45 -0.84 18.66
C PRO A 176 -14.58 -0.55 20.16
#